data_AF-A0A7Y3ARQ7-F1
#
_entry.id   AF-A0A7Y3ARQ7-F1
#
_cell.length_a   1.000
_cell.length_b   1.000
_cell.length_c   1.000
_cell.angle_alpha   90.00
_cell.angle_beta   90.00
_cell.angle_gamma   90.00
#
_symmetry.space_group_name_H-M   'P 1'
#
loop_
_entity.id
_entity.type
_entity.pdbx_description
1 polymer ?
#
loop_
_entity_poly.entity_id
_entity_poly.type
_entity_poly.pdbx_seq_one_letter_code
_entity_poly.pdbx_strand_id
1 'polypeptide(L)'
;MKLSRKELSSISRRDFLKASGLSAGGLVIGVSLPTGVLGSVHDSSFEPNAFVYIAPNGDTTIHCGRCEMGQGISTALPAAVADELEADWSRVRVLQGDADKKYGPQATGGSQSINTMLGPMRKAGAAGKEMLIAAAAAQWGLPAGKCYAKSHAVHNKADERTLPYSELVAAASQMEVPAEPVLKTRDQFRYMGKP
;
A
#
# COMPACT_ATOMS: atom_id res chain seq x y z
N MET A 1 -35.44 -51.23 31.83
CA MET A 1 -34.28 -51.32 30.92
C MET A 1 -33.91 -49.90 30.48
N LYS A 2 -32.85 -49.30 31.02
CA LYS A 2 -32.36 -47.97 30.62
C LYS A 2 -31.14 -48.18 29.71
N LEU A 3 -31.20 -47.74 28.46
CA LEU A 3 -30.05 -47.74 27.54
C LEU A 3 -29.28 -46.42 27.71
N SER A 4 -28.01 -46.54 28.08
CA SER A 4 -27.06 -45.44 28.28
C SER A 4 -26.68 -44.79 26.94
N ARG A 5 -26.83 -43.47 26.85
CA ARG A 5 -26.41 -42.65 25.71
C ARG A 5 -24.87 -42.60 25.70
N LYS A 6 -24.23 -43.09 24.64
CA LYS A 6 -22.77 -43.05 24.46
C LYS A 6 -22.40 -41.67 23.89
N GLU A 7 -21.63 -40.90 24.64
CA GLU A 7 -21.04 -39.61 24.21
C GLU A 7 -20.20 -39.80 22.93
N LEU A 8 -20.50 -39.04 21.88
CA LEU A 8 -19.65 -38.95 20.68
C LEU A 8 -18.66 -37.80 20.90
N SER A 9 -17.43 -38.11 21.31
CA SER A 9 -16.38 -37.11 21.44
C SER A 9 -16.01 -36.55 20.05
N SER A 10 -16.13 -35.24 19.87
CA SER A 10 -15.71 -34.57 18.63
C SER A 10 -14.19 -34.52 18.53
N ILE A 11 -13.60 -35.43 17.75
CA ILE A 11 -12.18 -35.36 17.43
C ILE A 11 -11.94 -34.11 16.58
N SER A 12 -11.12 -33.19 17.09
CA SER A 12 -10.68 -32.02 16.32
C SER A 12 -9.81 -32.47 15.15
N ARG A 13 -9.99 -31.87 13.97
CA ARG A 13 -9.17 -32.12 12.76
C ARG A 13 -7.66 -32.00 13.05
N ARG A 14 -7.29 -31.15 14.01
CA ARG A 14 -5.91 -30.95 14.48
C ARG A 14 -5.36 -32.14 15.26
N ASP A 15 -6.19 -32.79 16.06
CA ASP A 15 -5.79 -33.96 16.85
C ASP A 15 -5.73 -35.20 15.96
N PHE A 16 -6.58 -35.28 14.94
CA PHE A 16 -6.49 -36.29 13.88
C PHE A 16 -5.16 -36.21 13.12
N LEU A 17 -4.74 -35.01 12.69
CA LEU A 17 -3.47 -34.81 11.97
C LEU A 17 -2.23 -35.17 12.82
N LYS A 18 -2.26 -34.84 14.11
CA LYS A 18 -1.20 -35.25 15.05
C LYS A 18 -1.15 -36.76 15.24
N ALA A 19 -2.31 -37.39 15.39
CA ALA A 19 -2.42 -38.83 15.57
C ALA A 19 -2.03 -39.61 14.29
N SER A 20 -2.38 -39.12 13.11
CA SER A 20 -2.04 -39.76 11.83
C SER A 20 -0.55 -39.66 11.47
N GLY A 21 0.15 -38.63 11.94
CA GLY A 21 1.60 -38.49 11.71
C GLY A 21 2.44 -39.56 12.41
N LEU A 22 2.01 -40.01 13.59
CA LEU A 22 2.73 -40.98 14.40
C LEU A 22 2.53 -42.44 13.95
N SER A 23 1.39 -42.77 13.35
CA SER A 23 1.07 -44.15 12.93
C SER A 23 1.58 -44.52 11.53
N ALA A 24 1.87 -43.53 10.67
CA ALA A 24 2.35 -43.75 9.31
C ALA A 24 3.88 -43.55 9.14
N GLY A 25 4.65 -43.44 10.22
CA GLY A 25 6.10 -43.23 10.15
C GLY A 25 6.52 -41.91 9.50
N GLY A 26 5.64 -40.91 9.49
CA GLY A 26 5.90 -39.61 8.85
C GLY A 26 6.80 -38.73 9.70
N LEU A 27 7.93 -38.29 9.15
CA LEU A 27 8.81 -37.30 9.76
C LEU A 27 8.10 -35.94 9.85
N VAL A 28 7.78 -35.49 11.07
CA VAL A 28 7.28 -34.13 11.32
C VAL A 28 8.46 -33.22 11.63
N ILE A 29 8.87 -32.40 10.67
CA ILE A 29 9.87 -31.35 10.88
C ILE A 29 9.16 -30.12 11.46
N GLY A 30 9.33 -29.89 12.76
CA GLY A 30 8.97 -28.62 13.38
C GLY A 30 10.00 -27.55 13.02
N VAL A 31 9.62 -26.59 12.17
CA VAL A 31 10.44 -25.39 11.94
C VAL A 31 10.12 -24.38 13.04
N SER A 32 11.06 -24.16 13.94
CA SER A 32 11.03 -23.02 14.86
C SER A 32 11.80 -21.88 14.20
N LEU A 33 11.10 -20.82 13.77
CA LEU A 33 11.75 -19.64 13.21
C LEU A 33 12.47 -18.89 14.35
N PRO A 34 13.78 -18.63 14.24
CA PRO A 34 14.44 -17.73 15.18
C PRO A 34 13.87 -16.33 14.96
N THR A 35 13.22 -15.79 15.97
CA THR A 35 12.87 -14.36 16.03
C THR A 35 14.16 -13.59 16.30
N GLY A 36 15.00 -13.45 15.26
CA GLY A 36 16.17 -12.60 15.28
C GLY A 36 15.73 -11.14 15.30
N VAL A 37 16.31 -10.37 16.22
CA VAL A 37 16.19 -8.92 16.32
C VAL A 37 16.56 -8.32 14.96
N LEU A 38 15.55 -7.87 14.22
CA LEU A 38 15.76 -6.93 13.12
C LEU A 38 16.18 -5.62 13.77
N GLY A 39 17.46 -5.27 13.65
CA GLY A 39 17.93 -3.93 13.97
C GLY A 39 17.05 -2.93 13.24
N SER A 40 16.48 -1.99 14.00
CA SER A 40 15.77 -0.86 13.42
C SER A 40 16.80 -0.04 12.65
N VAL A 41 16.87 -0.28 11.34
CA VAL A 41 17.26 0.76 10.41
C VAL A 41 16.29 1.88 10.68
N HIS A 42 16.80 3.09 10.96
CA HIS A 42 15.95 4.28 10.93
C HIS A 42 15.46 4.38 9.48
N ASP A 43 14.28 3.81 9.23
CA ASP A 43 13.70 3.77 7.90
C ASP A 43 13.18 5.18 7.66
N SER A 44 13.97 5.99 6.97
CA SER A 44 13.56 7.30 6.49
C SER A 44 12.60 7.15 5.31
N SER A 45 11.61 6.27 5.44
CA SER A 45 10.59 6.01 4.46
C SER A 45 9.45 7.01 4.60
N PHE A 46 8.73 7.23 3.51
CA PHE A 46 7.63 8.17 3.45
C PHE A 46 6.31 7.41 3.31
N GLU A 47 5.52 7.42 4.40
CA GLU A 47 4.19 6.82 4.48
C GLU A 47 3.13 7.91 4.74
N PRO A 48 2.69 8.65 3.71
CA PRO A 48 1.69 9.72 3.90
C PRO A 48 0.32 9.18 4.31
N ASN A 49 0.05 7.90 4.10
CA ASN A 49 -1.19 7.23 4.46
C ASN A 49 -0.99 5.71 4.42
N ALA A 50 -2.04 4.96 4.78
CA ALA A 50 -1.99 3.51 4.81
C ALA A 50 -1.65 2.83 3.48
N PHE A 51 -1.88 3.47 2.33
CA PHE A 51 -1.78 2.85 1.01
C PHE A 51 -0.49 3.13 0.26
N VAL A 52 0.22 4.21 0.60
CA VAL A 52 1.41 4.66 -0.14
C VAL A 52 2.62 4.57 0.77
N TYR A 53 3.63 3.88 0.29
CA TYR A 53 4.95 3.82 0.89
C TYR A 53 5.98 4.20 -0.18
N ILE A 54 6.84 5.17 0.10
CA ILE A 54 7.97 5.51 -0.77
C ILE A 54 9.27 5.22 -0.01
N ALA A 55 10.06 4.30 -0.55
CA ALA A 55 11.36 3.94 0.01
C ALA A 55 12.36 5.11 -0.11
N PRO A 56 13.44 5.13 0.69
CA PRO A 56 14.49 6.15 0.58
C PRO A 56 15.14 6.25 -0.81
N ASN A 57 15.16 5.16 -1.57
CA ASN A 57 15.64 5.16 -2.97
C ASN A 57 14.63 5.74 -3.97
N GLY A 58 13.44 6.12 -3.51
CA GLY A 58 12.33 6.63 -4.30
C GLY A 58 11.32 5.57 -4.74
N ASP A 59 11.62 4.27 -4.69
CA ASP A 59 10.68 3.27 -5.21
C ASP A 59 9.37 3.27 -4.41
N THR A 60 8.25 3.27 -5.13
CA THR A 60 6.93 3.43 -4.54
C THR A 60 6.23 2.09 -4.44
N THR A 61 5.82 1.72 -3.23
CA THR A 61 4.92 0.59 -3.00
C THR A 61 3.51 1.11 -2.75
N ILE A 62 2.54 0.55 -3.47
CA ILE A 62 1.12 0.87 -3.31
C ILE A 62 0.39 -0.38 -2.83
N HIS A 63 -0.24 -0.27 -1.67
CA HIS A 63 -1.02 -1.36 -1.08
C HIS A 63 -2.45 -1.34 -1.58
N CYS A 64 -2.94 -2.48 -2.05
CA CYS A 64 -4.35 -2.68 -2.37
C CYS A 64 -5.07 -3.37 -1.20
N GLY A 65 -5.92 -2.62 -0.49
CA GLY A 65 -6.65 -3.12 0.68
C GLY A 65 -7.87 -3.98 0.35
N ARG A 66 -8.29 -4.09 -0.92
CA ARG A 66 -9.42 -4.94 -1.32
C ARG A 66 -8.93 -6.32 -1.72
N CYS A 67 -9.70 -7.36 -1.45
CA CYS A 67 -9.38 -8.71 -1.92
C CYS A 67 -9.45 -8.79 -3.46
N GLU A 68 -8.36 -9.21 -4.09
CA GLU A 68 -8.25 -9.50 -5.53
C GLU A 68 -8.52 -10.99 -5.80
N MET A 69 -9.37 -11.29 -6.77
CA MET A 69 -9.79 -12.64 -7.15
C MET A 69 -9.92 -12.82 -8.68
N GLY A 70 -9.42 -11.86 -9.47
CA GLY A 70 -9.46 -11.83 -10.93
C GLY A 70 -10.24 -10.67 -11.54
N GLN A 71 -10.77 -9.74 -10.73
CA GLN A 71 -11.56 -8.59 -11.18
C GLN A 71 -10.72 -7.35 -11.53
N GLY A 72 -9.44 -7.30 -11.13
CA GLY A 72 -8.51 -6.22 -11.48
C GLY A 72 -8.52 -4.99 -10.56
N ILE A 73 -8.97 -5.12 -9.31
CA ILE A 73 -8.84 -4.06 -8.30
C ILE A 73 -7.38 -3.79 -7.92
N SER A 74 -6.49 -4.78 -8.04
CA SER A 74 -5.05 -4.62 -7.80
C SER A 74 -4.36 -3.83 -8.91
N THR A 75 -5.04 -3.61 -10.03
CA THR A 75 -4.58 -2.73 -11.10
C THR A 75 -5.25 -1.37 -11.00
N ALA A 76 -6.59 -1.34 -10.91
CA ALA A 76 -7.35 -0.11 -11.00
C ALA A 76 -7.12 0.85 -9.82
N LEU A 77 -7.10 0.35 -8.57
CA LEU A 77 -6.91 1.20 -7.40
C LEU A 77 -5.48 1.74 -7.29
N PRO A 78 -4.42 0.92 -7.49
CA PRO A 78 -3.06 1.45 -7.51
C PRO A 78 -2.77 2.37 -8.69
N ALA A 79 -3.38 2.13 -9.86
CA ALA A 79 -3.29 3.06 -10.99
C ALA A 79 -3.82 4.46 -10.62
N ALA A 80 -4.90 4.53 -9.84
CA ALA A 80 -5.45 5.80 -9.37
C ALA A 80 -4.48 6.54 -8.44
N VAL A 81 -3.84 5.83 -7.52
CA VAL A 81 -2.79 6.39 -6.64
C VAL A 81 -1.60 6.87 -7.47
N ALA A 82 -1.07 6.03 -8.35
CA ALA A 82 0.11 6.36 -9.16
C ALA A 82 -0.14 7.57 -10.07
N ASP A 83 -1.35 7.68 -10.64
CA ASP A 83 -1.75 8.85 -11.43
C ASP A 83 -1.72 10.13 -10.61
N GLU A 84 -2.37 10.12 -9.45
CA GLU A 84 -2.46 11.30 -8.59
C GLU A 84 -1.11 11.69 -8.00
N LEU A 85 -0.26 10.69 -7.72
CA LEU A 85 1.09 10.83 -7.20
C LEU A 85 2.09 11.27 -8.28
N GLU A 86 1.74 11.27 -9.56
CA GLU A 86 2.68 11.47 -10.69
C GLU A 86 3.85 10.48 -10.67
N ALA A 87 3.62 9.28 -10.15
CA ALA A 87 4.62 8.23 -10.05
C ALA A 87 4.85 7.56 -11.41
N ASP A 88 6.11 7.33 -11.76
CA ASP A 88 6.44 6.41 -12.86
C ASP A 88 6.10 4.97 -12.47
N TRP A 89 5.21 4.34 -13.24
CA TRP A 89 4.79 2.95 -13.07
C TRP A 89 5.94 1.95 -13.06
N SER A 90 7.04 2.21 -13.77
CA SER A 90 8.23 1.34 -13.77
C SER A 90 8.87 1.21 -12.38
N ARG A 91 8.60 2.18 -11.49
CA ARG A 91 9.09 2.26 -10.11
C ARG A 91 7.99 1.97 -9.09
N VAL A 92 6.81 1.58 -9.54
CA VAL A 92 5.66 1.24 -8.68
C VAL A 92 5.59 -0.26 -8.51
N ARG A 93 5.58 -0.71 -7.26
CA ARG A 93 5.25 -2.08 -6.87
C ARG A 93 3.89 -2.11 -6.21
N VAL A 94 3.00 -2.97 -6.69
CA VAL A 94 1.71 -3.21 -6.05
C VAL A 94 1.86 -4.38 -5.08
N LEU A 95 1.43 -4.19 -3.84
CA LEU A 95 1.31 -5.27 -2.85
C LEU A 95 -0.13 -5.39 -2.38
N GLN A 96 -0.54 -6.62 -2.07
CA GLN A 96 -1.79 -6.84 -1.35
C GLN A 96 -1.63 -6.30 0.09
N GLY A 97 -2.63 -5.56 0.58
CA GLY A 97 -2.69 -5.21 2.00
C GLY A 97 -2.77 -6.48 2.85
N ASP A 98 -2.04 -6.50 3.96
CA ASP A 98 -2.26 -7.52 4.99
C ASP A 98 -3.61 -7.30 5.69
N ALA A 99 -3.94 -8.13 6.69
CA ALA A 99 -5.21 -8.03 7.41
C ALA A 99 -5.27 -6.87 8.44
N ASP A 100 -4.40 -5.86 8.35
CA ASP A 100 -4.40 -4.72 9.26
C ASP A 100 -5.62 -3.81 8.99
N LYS A 101 -6.24 -3.36 10.08
CA LYS A 101 -7.37 -2.42 10.10
C LYS A 101 -7.06 -1.08 9.42
N LYS A 102 -5.78 -0.69 9.27
CA LYS A 102 -5.37 0.57 8.63
C LYS A 102 -5.86 0.70 7.19
N TYR A 103 -6.07 -0.42 6.49
CA TYR A 103 -6.59 -0.43 5.12
C TYR A 103 -8.12 -0.28 5.04
N GLY A 104 -8.81 -0.21 6.17
CA GLY A 104 -10.27 -0.19 6.23
C GLY A 104 -10.91 -1.54 5.88
N PRO A 105 -12.22 -1.58 5.54
CA PRO A 105 -12.91 -2.81 5.17
C PRO A 105 -12.31 -3.44 3.89
N GLN A 106 -11.80 -4.66 4.02
CA GLN A 106 -11.07 -5.33 2.93
C GLN A 106 -11.93 -6.28 2.09
N ALA A 107 -13.13 -6.61 2.57
CA ALA A 107 -14.05 -7.50 1.86
C ALA A 107 -14.41 -6.94 0.47
N THR A 108 -14.44 -7.81 -0.55
CA THR A 108 -14.88 -7.47 -1.90
C THR A 108 -16.23 -8.12 -2.17
N GLY A 109 -17.20 -7.35 -2.65
CA GLY A 109 -18.53 -7.84 -2.99
C GLY A 109 -19.44 -6.73 -3.51
N GLY A 110 -20.55 -7.11 -4.14
CA GLY A 110 -21.59 -6.18 -4.61
C GLY A 110 -21.11 -5.13 -5.62
N SER A 111 -19.99 -5.36 -6.31
CA SER A 111 -19.37 -4.40 -7.23
C SER A 111 -19.01 -3.05 -6.59
N GLN A 112 -18.81 -3.01 -5.26
CA GLN A 112 -18.61 -1.77 -4.51
C GLN A 112 -17.16 -1.31 -4.40
N SER A 113 -16.17 -2.14 -4.75
CA SER A 113 -14.75 -1.84 -4.49
C SER A 113 -14.30 -0.53 -5.16
N ILE A 114 -14.58 -0.34 -6.45
CA ILE A 114 -14.25 0.91 -7.14
C ILE A 114 -15.08 2.08 -6.61
N ASN A 115 -16.40 1.87 -6.47
CA ASN A 115 -17.32 2.90 -6.01
C ASN A 115 -16.90 3.51 -4.65
N THR A 116 -16.41 2.67 -3.74
CA THR A 116 -16.06 3.08 -2.38
C THR A 116 -14.59 3.45 -2.19
N MET A 117 -13.66 2.85 -2.94
CA MET A 117 -12.23 3.05 -2.72
C MET A 117 -11.56 3.96 -3.73
N LEU A 118 -12.16 4.24 -4.90
CA LEU A 118 -11.50 5.08 -5.91
C LEU A 118 -11.20 6.49 -5.36
N GLY A 119 -12.17 7.12 -4.69
CA GLY A 119 -11.99 8.43 -4.06
C GLY A 119 -10.86 8.44 -3.02
N PRO A 120 -10.92 7.58 -1.98
CA PRO A 120 -9.85 7.46 -0.98
C PRO A 120 -8.46 7.21 -1.57
N MET A 121 -8.35 6.31 -2.54
CA MET A 121 -7.08 5.99 -3.21
C MET A 121 -6.55 7.17 -4.01
N ARG A 122 -7.42 7.93 -4.68
CA ARG A 122 -7.01 9.17 -5.36
C ARG A 122 -6.53 10.24 -4.39
N LYS A 123 -7.24 10.45 -3.28
CA LYS A 123 -6.81 11.38 -2.22
C LYS A 123 -5.46 10.97 -1.63
N ALA A 124 -5.24 9.67 -1.41
CA ALA A 124 -3.97 9.14 -0.92
C ALA A 124 -2.78 9.50 -1.83
N GLY A 125 -2.91 9.31 -3.14
CA GLY A 125 -1.88 9.70 -4.11
C GLY A 125 -1.68 11.22 -4.19
N ALA A 126 -2.78 11.99 -4.18
CA ALA A 126 -2.72 13.44 -4.28
C ALA A 126 -2.09 14.11 -3.04
N ALA A 127 -2.41 13.62 -1.84
CA ALA A 127 -1.78 14.06 -0.59
C ALA A 127 -0.27 13.80 -0.62
N GLY A 128 0.15 12.59 -1.01
CA GLY A 128 1.57 12.26 -1.16
C GLY A 128 2.29 13.19 -2.13
N LYS A 129 1.68 13.49 -3.29
CA LYS A 129 2.22 14.45 -4.26
C LYS A 129 2.38 15.85 -3.66
N GLU A 130 1.38 16.37 -2.97
CA GLU A 130 1.43 17.70 -2.38
C GLU A 130 2.54 17.83 -1.33
N MET A 131 2.73 16.81 -0.50
CA MET A 131 3.83 16.76 0.47
C MET A 131 5.20 16.74 -0.21
N LEU A 132 5.37 15.97 -1.29
CA LEU A 132 6.61 15.96 -2.07
C LEU A 132 6.88 17.32 -2.73
N ILE A 133 5.84 17.96 -3.27
CA ILE A 133 5.93 19.31 -3.84
C ILE A 133 6.32 20.33 -2.77
N ALA A 134 5.70 20.26 -1.58
CA ALA A 134 6.03 21.13 -0.46
C ALA A 134 7.47 20.93 0.03
N ALA A 135 7.95 19.69 0.09
CA ALA A 135 9.34 19.36 0.44
C ALA A 135 10.33 19.95 -0.57
N ALA A 136 10.09 19.79 -1.87
CA ALA A 136 10.94 20.37 -2.91
C ALA A 136 10.94 21.91 -2.87
N ALA A 137 9.74 22.50 -2.70
CA ALA A 137 9.57 23.93 -2.59
C ALA A 137 10.34 24.51 -1.38
N ALA A 138 10.31 23.82 -0.24
CA ALA A 138 11.08 24.17 0.95
C ALA A 138 12.60 24.08 0.70
N GLN A 139 13.08 23.01 0.04
CA GLN A 139 14.51 22.87 -0.30
C GLN A 139 15.00 23.98 -1.25
N TRP A 140 14.17 24.41 -2.20
CA TRP A 140 14.52 25.47 -3.14
C TRP A 140 14.27 26.89 -2.62
N GLY A 141 13.58 27.04 -1.48
CA GLY A 141 13.19 28.35 -0.96
C GLY A 141 12.16 29.06 -1.86
N LEU A 142 11.26 28.31 -2.49
CA LEU A 142 10.25 28.84 -3.44
C LEU A 142 8.83 28.50 -3.00
N PRO A 143 7.79 29.22 -3.47
CA PRO A 143 6.40 28.84 -3.24
C PRO A 143 6.05 27.52 -3.94
N ALA A 144 5.24 26.67 -3.28
CA ALA A 144 4.80 25.37 -3.83
C ALA A 144 4.15 25.48 -5.22
N GLY A 145 3.41 26.57 -5.51
CA GLY A 145 2.80 26.80 -6.83
C GLY A 145 3.80 26.98 -7.98
N LYS A 146 5.08 27.21 -7.69
CA LYS A 146 6.19 27.24 -8.66
C LYS A 146 6.80 25.87 -8.93
N CYS A 147 6.31 24.82 -8.26
CA CYS A 147 6.76 23.45 -8.45
C CYS A 147 5.63 22.61 -9.07
N TYR A 148 5.98 21.49 -9.71
CA TYR A 148 5.02 20.48 -10.14
C TYR A 148 5.65 19.10 -10.12
N ALA A 149 4.87 18.07 -9.78
CA ALA A 149 5.31 16.70 -9.87
C ALA A 149 5.07 16.14 -11.27
N LYS A 150 6.00 15.34 -11.78
CA LYS A 150 5.86 14.60 -13.04
C LYS A 150 6.88 13.48 -13.09
N SER A 151 6.43 12.27 -13.43
CA SER A 151 7.29 11.12 -13.67
C SER A 151 8.29 10.87 -12.52
N HIS A 152 7.77 10.72 -11.30
CA HIS A 152 8.55 10.34 -10.12
C HIS A 152 9.56 11.39 -9.60
N ALA A 153 9.36 12.65 -9.98
CA ALA A 153 10.18 13.77 -9.55
C ALA A 153 9.35 15.06 -9.45
N VAL A 154 9.85 16.02 -8.66
CA VAL A 154 9.31 17.38 -8.59
C VAL A 154 10.21 18.31 -9.40
N HIS A 155 9.58 19.16 -10.20
CA HIS A 155 10.21 20.05 -11.17
C HIS A 155 9.93 21.51 -10.80
N ASN A 156 10.94 22.35 -10.92
CA ASN A 156 10.81 23.79 -10.79
C ASN A 156 10.36 24.41 -12.12
N LYS A 157 9.28 25.21 -12.11
CA LYS A 157 8.76 25.88 -13.31
C LYS A 157 9.66 27.02 -13.81
N ALA A 158 10.54 27.56 -12.97
CA ALA A 158 11.33 28.74 -13.29
C ALA A 158 12.68 28.43 -13.95
N ASP A 159 13.31 27.32 -13.58
CA ASP A 159 14.71 27.04 -13.94
C ASP A 159 14.98 25.57 -14.31
N GLU A 160 13.92 24.78 -14.52
CA GLU A 160 13.98 23.36 -14.94
C GLU A 160 14.73 22.41 -13.99
N ARG A 161 15.14 22.88 -12.80
CA ARG A 161 15.71 22.00 -11.77
C ARG A 161 14.69 20.94 -11.37
N THR A 162 15.19 19.74 -11.13
CA THR A 162 14.37 18.57 -10.80
C THR A 162 14.94 17.90 -9.56
N LEU A 163 14.06 17.52 -8.62
CA LEU A 163 14.39 16.68 -7.48
C LEU A 163 13.63 15.37 -7.59
N PRO A 164 14.32 14.22 -7.70
CA PRO A 164 13.67 12.92 -7.66
C PRO A 164 13.05 12.67 -6.28
N TYR A 165 12.00 11.83 -6.20
CA TYR A 165 11.33 11.56 -4.92
C TYR A 165 12.27 11.04 -3.83
N SER A 166 13.33 10.31 -4.20
CA SER A 166 14.37 9.85 -3.27
C SER A 166 15.01 10.97 -2.44
N GLU A 167 15.14 12.17 -3.00
CA GLU A 167 15.73 13.33 -2.31
C GLU A 167 14.71 14.09 -1.44
N LEU A 168 13.43 13.75 -1.58
CA LEU A 168 12.31 14.45 -0.94
C LEU A 168 11.68 13.64 0.19
N VAL A 169 11.75 12.30 0.13
CA VAL A 169 11.14 11.36 1.08
C VAL A 169 11.40 11.75 2.54
N ALA A 170 12.66 12.01 2.91
CA ALA A 170 13.03 12.32 4.28
C ALA A 170 12.42 13.64 4.79
N ALA A 171 12.32 14.65 3.92
CA ALA A 171 11.72 15.93 4.28
C ALA A 171 10.18 15.84 4.28
N ALA A 172 9.60 15.15 3.30
CA ALA A 172 8.17 14.97 3.18
C ALA A 172 7.58 14.16 4.34
N SER A 173 8.30 13.18 4.90
CA SER A 173 7.83 12.39 6.06
C SER A 173 7.65 13.18 7.34
N GLN A 174 8.24 14.38 7.42
CA GLN A 174 8.09 15.29 8.57
C GLN A 174 6.95 16.30 8.39
N MET A 175 6.27 16.29 7.24
CA MET A 175 5.18 17.21 6.94
C MET A 175 3.83 16.65 7.37
N GLU A 176 2.89 17.54 7.64
CA GLU A 176 1.50 17.15 7.87
C GLU A 176 0.85 16.69 6.56
N VAL A 177 0.03 15.63 6.65
CA VAL A 177 -0.69 15.08 5.50
C VAL A 177 -1.88 15.99 5.18
N PRO A 178 -1.99 16.53 3.95
CA PRO A 178 -3.13 17.36 3.57
C PRO A 178 -4.45 16.59 3.69
N ALA A 179 -5.41 17.16 4.44
CA ALA A 179 -6.72 16.53 4.64
C ALA A 179 -7.58 16.51 3.36
N GLU A 180 -7.48 17.57 2.56
CA GLU A 180 -8.25 17.74 1.32
C GLU A 180 -7.33 18.13 0.15
N PRO A 181 -6.56 17.17 -0.39
CA PRO A 181 -5.65 17.43 -1.50
C PRO A 181 -6.42 17.65 -2.81
N VAL A 182 -5.82 18.43 -3.71
CA VAL A 182 -6.38 18.73 -5.02
C VAL A 182 -6.23 17.52 -5.94
N LEU A 183 -7.38 16.96 -6.33
CA LEU A 183 -7.46 15.83 -7.24
C LEU A 183 -7.34 16.27 -8.70
N LYS A 184 -6.71 15.43 -9.51
CA LYS A 184 -6.65 15.62 -10.96
C LYS A 184 -8.03 15.57 -11.62
N THR A 185 -8.17 16.25 -12.75
CA THR A 185 -9.31 16.08 -13.66
C THR A 185 -9.06 14.92 -14.63
N ARG A 186 -10.11 14.40 -15.27
CA ARG A 186 -10.04 13.19 -16.12
C ARG A 186 -9.07 13.34 -17.29
N ASP A 187 -8.92 14.54 -17.82
CA ASP A 187 -8.00 14.89 -18.90
C ASP A 187 -6.52 14.84 -18.49
N GLN A 188 -6.23 14.86 -17.18
CA GLN A 188 -4.88 14.81 -16.61
C GLN A 188 -4.42 13.39 -16.24
N PHE A 189 -5.28 12.39 -16.45
CA PHE A 189 -4.98 11.00 -16.12
C PHE A 189 -4.02 10.38 -17.14
N ARG A 190 -2.97 9.73 -16.63
CA ARG A 190 -1.97 9.01 -17.42
C ARG A 190 -2.27 7.51 -17.46
N TYR A 191 -2.76 6.94 -16.35
CA TYR A 191 -3.03 5.52 -16.20
C TYR A 191 -4.53 5.21 -16.08
N MET A 192 -5.31 6.06 -15.39
CA MET A 192 -6.74 5.81 -15.23
C MET A 192 -7.52 6.03 -16.54
N GLY A 193 -8.36 5.05 -16.89
CA GLY A 193 -9.24 5.15 -18.06
C GLY A 193 -8.52 5.10 -19.41
N LYS A 194 -7.27 4.62 -19.42
CA LYS A 194 -6.52 4.32 -20.64
C LYS A 194 -6.53 2.80 -20.89
N PRO A 195 -6.56 2.36 -22.16
CA PRO A 195 -6.50 0.95 -22.53
C PRO A 195 -5.13 0.33 -22.26
#